data_AF-A0A6M3LPT4-F1
#
_entry.id   AF-A0A6M3LPT4-F1
#
_cell.length_a   1.000
_cell.length_b   1.000
_cell.length_c   1.000
_cell.angle_alpha   90.00
_cell.angle_beta   90.00
_cell.angle_gamma   90.00
#
_symmetry.space_group_name_H-M   'P 1'
#
loop_
_entity.id
_entity.type
_entity.pdbx_description
1 polymer ?
#
loop_
_entity_poly.entity_id
_entity_poly.type
_entity_poly.pdbx_seq_one_letter_code
_entity_poly.pdbx_strand_id
1 'polypeptide(L)'
;MDLNAVKKGRRKVKVGDAPTKRQLHVLQYIWRRCEQGWPPTLAEIGTSCYPSAKEESSRQSARHCVYWLEKKGLLQRSPRIARGLKLTARGLAACQKETT
;
A
#
# COMPACT_ATOMS: atom_id res chain seq x y z
N MET A 1 -28.87 -23.27 2.38
CA MET A 1 -28.20 -22.06 1.85
C MET A 1 -27.45 -21.44 3.02
N ASP A 2 -26.33 -22.04 3.40
CA ASP A 2 -25.58 -21.65 4.59
C ASP A 2 -24.77 -20.37 4.33
N LEU A 3 -25.30 -19.25 4.82
CA LEU A 3 -24.58 -17.98 4.88
C LEU A 3 -23.49 -18.09 5.96
N ASN A 4 -22.31 -18.54 5.52
CA ASN A 4 -21.13 -18.67 6.38
C ASN A 4 -20.78 -17.30 7.00
N ALA A 5 -20.96 -17.22 8.31
CA ALA A 5 -20.62 -16.07 9.14
C ALA A 5 -19.10 -15.82 9.12
N VAL A 6 -18.66 -14.80 8.37
CA VAL A 6 -17.27 -14.33 8.45
C VAL A 6 -17.14 -13.39 9.64
N LYS A 7 -16.93 -13.93 10.84
CA LYS A 7 -16.36 -13.17 11.97
C LYS A 7 -14.93 -12.76 11.60
N LYS A 8 -14.77 -11.67 10.86
CA LYS A 8 -13.46 -11.12 10.48
C LYS A 8 -12.87 -10.40 11.70
N GLY A 9 -12.28 -11.17 12.62
CA GLY A 9 -11.44 -10.60 13.67
C GLY A 9 -10.35 -9.71 13.04
N ARG A 10 -10.12 -8.52 13.60
CA ARG A 10 -9.01 -7.64 13.18
C ARG A 10 -7.70 -8.42 13.31
N ARG A 11 -7.14 -8.91 12.19
CA ARG A 11 -5.83 -9.56 12.18
C ARG A 11 -4.81 -8.56 12.73
N LYS A 12 -4.12 -8.92 13.82
CA LYS A 12 -3.04 -8.09 14.37
C LYS A 12 -1.88 -8.12 13.37
N VAL A 13 -1.62 -7.00 12.70
CA VAL A 13 -0.46 -6.86 11.81
C VAL A 13 0.74 -6.41 12.63
N LYS A 14 1.87 -7.07 12.44
CA LYS A 14 3.15 -6.76 13.07
C LYS A 14 4.12 -6.18 12.04
N VAL A 15 5.02 -5.31 12.50
CA VAL A 15 6.21 -4.93 11.72
C VAL A 15 7.00 -6.21 11.48
N GLY A 16 7.12 -6.66 10.23
CA GLY A 16 7.49 -8.06 10.03
C GLY A 16 6.73 -8.73 8.91
N ASP A 17 5.42 -8.49 8.87
CA ASP A 17 4.53 -9.32 8.09
C ASP A 17 4.73 -9.15 6.58
N ALA A 18 4.67 -10.27 5.87
CA ALA A 18 4.75 -10.27 4.42
C ALA A 18 3.60 -9.42 3.83
N PRO A 19 3.87 -8.52 2.87
CA PRO A 19 2.84 -7.82 2.13
C PRO A 19 2.04 -8.80 1.25
N THR A 20 0.76 -8.50 1.02
CA THR A 20 -0.02 -9.25 0.01
C THR A 20 0.39 -8.83 -1.40
N LYS A 21 0.09 -9.64 -2.43
CA LYS A 21 0.34 -9.29 -3.83
C LYS A 21 -0.16 -7.89 -4.21
N ARG A 22 -1.37 -7.53 -3.73
CA ARG A 22 -1.93 -6.19 -3.96
C ARG A 22 -1.14 -5.09 -3.25
N GLN A 23 -0.69 -5.34 -2.02
CA GLN A 23 0.14 -4.40 -1.28
C GLN A 23 1.51 -4.23 -1.92
N LEU A 24 2.10 -5.31 -2.46
CA LEU A 24 3.33 -5.27 -3.24
C LEU A 24 3.17 -4.45 -4.51
N HIS A 25 2.09 -4.66 -5.27
CA HIS A 25 1.81 -3.88 -6.46
C HIS A 25 1.70 -2.38 -6.16
N VAL A 26 0.99 -2.01 -5.08
CA VAL A 26 0.93 -0.61 -4.61
C VAL A 26 2.31 -0.10 -4.19
N LEU A 27 3.09 -0.90 -3.46
CA LEU A 27 4.43 -0.52 -3.02
C LEU A 27 5.38 -0.27 -4.21
N GLN A 28 5.34 -1.13 -5.23
CA GLN A 28 6.11 -0.98 -6.48
C GLN A 28 5.69 0.26 -7.26
N TYR A 29 4.39 0.55 -7.34
CA TYR A 29 3.90 1.78 -7.96
C TYR A 29 4.43 3.02 -7.24
N ILE A 30 4.38 3.04 -5.90
CA ILE A 30 4.93 4.13 -5.10
C ILE A 30 6.43 4.28 -5.33
N TRP A 31 7.18 3.18 -5.32
CA TRP A 31 8.62 3.19 -5.58
C TRP A 31 8.93 3.82 -6.94
N ARG A 32 8.33 3.33 -8.03
CA ARG A 32 8.57 3.86 -9.37
C ARG A 32 8.28 5.36 -9.48
N ARG A 33 7.24 5.84 -8.81
CA ARG A 33 6.87 7.27 -8.79
C ARG A 33 7.84 8.10 -7.95
N CYS A 34 8.36 7.56 -6.86
CA CYS A 34 9.44 8.19 -6.10
C CYS A 34 10.74 8.29 -6.92
N GLU A 35 11.11 7.25 -7.67
CA GLU A 35 12.29 7.28 -8.57
C GLU A 35 12.15 8.34 -9.67
N GLN A 36 10.92 8.64 -10.10
CA GLN A 36 10.62 9.72 -11.04
C GLN A 36 10.63 11.12 -10.42
N GLY A 37 10.93 11.24 -9.11
CA GLY A 37 11.05 12.51 -8.40
C GLY A 37 9.78 12.98 -7.69
N TRP A 38 8.64 12.30 -7.84
CA TRP A 38 7.38 12.70 -7.20
C TRP A 38 6.61 11.51 -6.61
N PRO A 39 6.69 11.28 -5.28
CA PRO A 39 5.85 10.29 -4.59
C PRO A 39 4.37 10.47 -4.93
N PRO A 40 3.60 9.41 -5.18
CA PRO A 40 2.23 9.52 -5.68
C PRO A 40 1.23 9.94 -4.60
N THR A 41 0.09 10.51 -4.99
CA THR A 41 -1.02 10.78 -4.05
C THR A 41 -1.89 9.54 -3.85
N LEU A 42 -2.73 9.54 -2.80
CA LEU A 42 -3.72 8.48 -2.60
C LEU A 42 -4.72 8.37 -3.77
N ALA A 43 -5.04 9.49 -4.42
CA ALA A 43 -5.88 9.52 -5.61
C ALA A 43 -5.19 8.83 -6.79
N GLU A 44 -3.93 9.19 -7.07
CA GLU A 44 -3.13 8.56 -8.13
C GLU A 44 -2.95 7.05 -7.89
N ILE A 45 -2.65 6.64 -6.64
CA ILE A 45 -2.56 5.22 -6.27
C ILE A 45 -3.91 4.52 -6.48
N GLY A 46 -5.01 5.15 -6.09
CA GLY A 46 -6.37 4.63 -6.30
C GLY A 46 -6.64 4.36 -7.77
N THR A 47 -6.40 5.35 -8.63
CA THR A 47 -6.64 5.25 -10.07
C THR A 47 -5.74 4.20 -10.74
N SER A 48 -4.45 4.16 -10.42
CA SER A 48 -3.51 3.24 -11.07
C SER A 48 -3.59 1.81 -10.55
N CYS A 49 -3.81 1.60 -9.24
CA CYS A 49 -3.78 0.25 -8.64
C CYS A 49 -5.17 -0.36 -8.41
N TYR A 50 -6.25 0.41 -8.57
CA TYR A 50 -7.64 0.00 -8.36
C TYR A 50 -8.57 0.47 -9.49
N PRO A 51 -8.25 0.22 -10.77
CA PRO A 51 -8.96 0.80 -11.91
C PRO A 51 -10.43 0.35 -12.04
N SER A 52 -10.79 -0.81 -11.48
CA SER A 52 -12.15 -1.36 -11.53
C SER A 52 -13.09 -0.82 -10.43
N ALA A 53 -12.60 0.00 -9.50
CA ALA A 53 -13.41 0.55 -8.42
C ALA A 53 -13.91 1.96 -8.77
N LYS A 54 -15.11 2.32 -8.31
CA LYS A 54 -15.56 3.73 -8.30
C LYS A 54 -14.53 4.59 -7.55
N GLU A 55 -14.35 5.84 -7.98
CA GLU A 55 -13.33 6.76 -7.45
C GLU A 55 -13.23 6.81 -5.92
N GLU A 56 -14.36 6.90 -5.21
CA GLU A 56 -14.33 6.97 -3.75
C GLU A 56 -13.82 5.66 -3.13
N SER A 57 -14.22 4.53 -3.68
CA SER A 57 -13.79 3.21 -3.21
C SER A 57 -12.31 2.94 -3.49
N SER A 58 -11.78 3.41 -4.62
CA SER A 58 -10.35 3.28 -4.95
C SER A 58 -9.47 4.12 -4.02
N ARG A 59 -9.86 5.36 -3.69
CA ARG A 59 -9.15 6.20 -2.70
C ARG A 59 -9.13 5.58 -1.31
N GLN A 60 -10.26 5.07 -0.82
CA GLN A 60 -10.32 4.39 0.48
C GLN A 60 -9.44 3.12 0.50
N SER A 61 -9.47 2.35 -0.58
CA SER A 61 -8.65 1.14 -0.72
C SER A 61 -7.15 1.45 -0.74
N ALA A 62 -6.75 2.52 -1.44
CA ALA A 62 -5.39 3.03 -1.43
C ALA A 62 -4.97 3.49 -0.03
N ARG A 63 -5.81 4.28 0.65
CA ARG A 63 -5.58 4.73 2.04
C ARG A 63 -5.35 3.55 2.99
N HIS A 64 -6.20 2.52 2.88
CA HIS A 64 -6.10 1.31 3.69
C HIS A 64 -4.80 0.52 3.39
N CYS A 65 -4.42 0.38 2.11
CA CYS A 65 -3.16 -0.29 1.77
C CYS A 65 -1.94 0.47 2.26
N VAL A 66 -1.89 1.79 2.08
CA VAL A 66 -0.79 2.63 2.59
C VAL A 66 -0.67 2.51 4.11
N TYR A 67 -1.79 2.56 4.84
CA TYR A 67 -1.80 2.37 6.29
C TYR A 67 -1.17 1.02 6.71
N TRP A 68 -1.50 -0.07 6.01
CA TRP A 68 -0.93 -1.38 6.33
C TRP A 68 0.54 -1.50 5.92
N LEU A 69 0.94 -0.92 4.80
CA LEU A 69 2.35 -0.87 4.39
C LEU A 69 3.20 -0.12 5.42
N GLU A 70 2.66 0.99 5.96
CA GLU A 70 3.28 1.75 7.04
C GLU A 70 3.37 0.93 8.33
N LYS A 71 2.28 0.26 8.75
CA LYS A 71 2.30 -0.65 9.92
C LYS A 71 3.24 -1.83 9.77
N LYS A 72 3.51 -2.28 8.54
CA LYS A 72 4.49 -3.34 8.25
C LYS A 72 5.94 -2.82 8.23
N GLY A 73 6.16 -1.51 8.31
CA GLY A 73 7.47 -0.88 8.25
C GLY A 73 8.07 -0.82 6.83
N LEU A 74 7.24 -0.95 5.80
CA LEU A 74 7.67 -0.90 4.39
C LEU A 74 7.63 0.52 3.83
N LEU A 75 6.86 1.39 4.46
CA LEU A 75 6.63 2.76 4.02
C LEU A 75 6.59 3.70 5.23
N GLN A 76 6.99 4.94 5.03
CA GLN A 76 6.87 6.01 6.01
C GLN A 76 6.09 7.18 5.42
N ARG A 77 5.13 7.72 6.18
CA ARG A 77 4.35 8.89 5.79
C ARG A 77 4.69 10.09 6.68
N SER A 78 5.00 11.22 6.05
CA SER A 78 5.24 12.50 6.70
C SER A 78 3.97 13.37 6.57
N PRO A 79 3.19 13.58 7.65
CA PRO A 79 1.92 14.31 7.57
C PRO A 79 2.09 15.81 7.31
N ARG A 80 3.28 16.37 7.56
CA ARG A 80 3.58 17.81 7.36
C ARG A 80 4.05 18.15 5.95
N ILE A 81 4.27 17.13 5.10
CA ILE A 81 4.83 17.31 3.76
C ILE A 81 3.79 16.80 2.76
N ALA A 82 3.37 17.68 1.84
CA ALA A 82 2.55 17.27 0.72
C ALA A 82 3.27 16.16 -0.05
N ARG A 83 2.57 15.06 -0.35
CA ARG A 83 3.16 13.86 -0.97
C ARG A 83 4.33 13.29 -0.15
N GLY A 84 4.33 13.44 1.18
CA GLY A 84 5.39 12.94 2.07
C GLY A 84 5.45 11.41 2.24
N LEU A 85 5.27 10.63 1.17
CA LEU A 85 5.41 9.17 1.16
C LEU A 85 6.85 8.81 0.79
N LYS A 86 7.49 7.99 1.61
CA LYS A 86 8.86 7.50 1.37
C LYS A 86 8.94 6.01 1.64
N LEU A 87 9.65 5.27 0.79
CA LEU A 87 9.96 3.86 1.06
C LEU A 87 11.05 3.74 2.11
N THR A 88 10.92 2.76 2.98
CA THR A 88 12.00 2.36 3.89
C THR A 88 12.96 1.42 3.16
N ALA A 89 14.16 1.20 3.70
CA ALA A 89 15.11 0.21 3.16
C ALA A 89 14.47 -1.19 3.03
N ARG A 90 13.58 -1.52 3.97
CA ARG A 90 12.83 -2.77 3.97
C ARG A 90 11.76 -2.80 2.87
N GLY A 91 11.11 -1.67 2.60
CA GLY A 91 10.20 -1.52 1.47
C GLY A 91 10.92 -1.74 0.13
N LEU A 92 12.10 -1.13 -0.04
CA LEU A 92 12.94 -1.31 -1.22
C LEU A 92 13.35 -2.77 -1.42
N ALA A 93 13.83 -3.43 -0.36
CA ALA A 93 14.16 -4.85 -0.40
C ALA A 93 12.95 -5.73 -0.76
N ALA A 94 11.75 -5.39 -0.27
CA ALA A 94 10.53 -6.11 -0.61
C ALA A 94 10.13 -5.94 -2.10
N CYS A 95 10.42 -4.78 -2.71
CA CYS A 95 10.23 -4.58 -4.15
C CYS A 95 11.22 -5.39 -4.98
N GLN A 96 12.47 -5.53 -4.53
CA GLN A 96 13.53 -6.19 -5.30
C GLN A 96 13.47 -7.73 -5.26
N LYS A 97 12.93 -8.31 -4.18
CA LYS A 97 12.84 -9.77 -3.97
C LYS A 97 11.93 -10.53 -4.93
N GLU A 98 11.07 -9.87 -5.70
CA GLU A 98 10.27 -10.54 -6.76
C GLU A 98 11.03 -10.67 -8.09
N THR A 99 12.24 -10.13 -8.20
CA THR A 99 13.05 -10.13 -9.43
C THR A 99 14.16 -11.18 -9.45
N THR A 100 14.18 -12.12 -8.49
CA THR A 100 15.16 -13.21 -8.36
C THR A 100 14.41 -14.53 -8.22
#